data_AF-B9SC08-F1
#
_entry.id   AF-B9SC08-F1
#
_cell.length_a   1.000
_cell.length_b   1.000
_cell.length_c   1.000
_cell.angle_alpha   90.00
_cell.angle_beta   90.00
_cell.angle_gamma   90.00
#
_symmetry.space_group_name_H-M   'P 1'
#
loop_
_entity.id
_entity.type
_entity.pdbx_description
1 polymer ?
#
loop_
_entity_poly.entity_id
_entity_poly.type
_entity_poly.pdbx_seq_one_letter_code
_entity_poly.pdbx_strand_id
1 'polypeptide(L)'
;MRRLCILLTSHLSGSYLAATSADNTVGIINSANFEDTSGRYHNNNRGGFREVWGWDDSCIFIGNVKGGVDVISCSQRRTIVTLQSPHITAIPCRFDAHPYNVGLLAGASRRGHVYIWTSN
;
A
#
# COMPACT_ATOMS: atom_id res chain seq x y z
N MET A 1 -8.33 -15.49 -15.91
CA MET A 1 -6.91 -15.11 -15.74
C MET A 1 -6.89 -13.80 -14.94
N ARG A 2 -6.63 -13.83 -13.63
CA ARG A 2 -6.56 -12.61 -12.78
C ARG A 2 -5.25 -11.88 -13.12
N ARG A 3 -5.34 -10.70 -13.72
CA ARG A 3 -4.14 -9.91 -14.08
C ARG A 3 -3.61 -9.22 -12.83
N LEU A 4 -2.57 -9.80 -12.23
CA LEU A 4 -1.72 -9.11 -11.26
C LEU A 4 -1.09 -7.88 -11.95
N CYS A 5 -1.15 -6.71 -11.32
CA CYS A 5 -0.57 -5.49 -11.86
C CYS A 5 0.82 -5.20 -11.29
N ILE A 6 1.02 -5.35 -9.98
CA ILE A 6 2.27 -5.04 -9.28
C ILE A 6 2.44 -6.06 -8.14
N LEU A 7 3.69 -6.48 -7.87
CA LEU A 7 4.05 -7.40 -6.79
C LEU A 7 5.25 -6.84 -6.03
N LEU A 8 5.14 -6.76 -4.70
CA LEU A 8 6.17 -6.22 -3.82
C LEU A 8 6.46 -7.19 -2.69
N THR A 9 7.74 -7.53 -2.52
CA THR A 9 8.22 -8.33 -1.38
C THR A 9 8.40 -7.45 -0.15
N SER A 10 8.10 -8.00 1.02
CA SER A 10 8.22 -7.31 2.30
C SER A 10 9.69 -7.00 2.62
N HIS A 11 9.95 -5.84 3.23
CA HIS A 11 11.31 -5.31 3.35
C HIS A 11 12.15 -6.09 4.35
N LEU A 12 11.59 -6.42 5.52
CA LEU A 12 12.37 -6.92 6.65
C LEU A 12 12.57 -8.44 6.59
N SER A 13 11.49 -9.18 6.34
CA SER A 13 11.50 -10.65 6.38
C SER A 13 11.56 -11.31 5.00
N GLY A 14 11.23 -10.58 3.92
CA GLY A 14 10.98 -11.15 2.59
C GLY A 14 9.90 -12.25 2.58
N SER A 15 9.16 -12.40 3.68
CA SER A 15 8.27 -13.54 3.92
C SER A 15 6.85 -13.27 3.45
N TYR A 16 6.56 -12.05 3.01
CA TYR A 16 5.26 -11.69 2.46
C TYR A 16 5.39 -11.03 1.09
N LEU A 17 4.38 -11.27 0.27
CA LEU A 17 4.15 -10.61 -1.01
C LEU A 17 2.85 -9.85 -0.95
N ALA A 18 2.90 -8.58 -1.31
CA ALA A 18 1.73 -7.76 -1.57
C ALA A 18 1.53 -7.71 -3.08
N ALA A 19 0.28 -7.81 -3.50
CA ALA A 19 -0.06 -7.69 -4.89
C ALA A 19 -1.34 -6.88 -5.09
N THR A 20 -1.30 -5.91 -5.99
CA THR A 20 -2.49 -5.24 -6.49
C THR A 20 -2.96 -5.85 -7.80
N SER A 21 -4.28 -6.00 -7.95
CA SER A 21 -4.92 -6.55 -9.14
C SER A 21 -5.80 -5.50 -9.83
N ALA A 22 -6.02 -5.70 -11.14
CA ALA A 22 -6.86 -4.81 -11.96
C ALA A 22 -8.33 -4.78 -11.54
N ASP A 23 -8.78 -5.76 -10.76
CA ASP A 23 -10.13 -5.85 -10.19
C ASP A 23 -10.30 -5.05 -8.89
N ASN A 24 -9.40 -4.09 -8.64
CA ASN A 24 -9.40 -3.28 -7.42
C ASN A 24 -9.28 -4.16 -6.17
N THR A 25 -8.33 -5.10 -6.17
CA THR A 25 -8.03 -5.87 -4.97
C THR A 25 -6.56 -5.77 -4.59
N VAL A 26 -6.29 -5.82 -3.28
CA VAL A 26 -4.97 -6.02 -2.70
C VAL A 26 -4.97 -7.42 -2.09
N GLY A 27 -4.06 -8.27 -2.56
CA GLY A 27 -3.76 -9.56 -1.99
C GLY A 27 -2.49 -9.48 -1.15
N ILE A 28 -2.51 -10.16 -0.01
CA ILE A 28 -1.32 -10.41 0.81
C ILE A 28 -1.11 -11.91 0.84
N ILE A 29 0.10 -12.36 0.53
CA ILE A 29 0.47 -13.77 0.42
C ILE A 29 1.68 -14.00 1.33
N ASN A 30 1.62 -15.01 2.18
CA ASN A 30 2.78 -15.49 2.92
C ASN A 30 3.58 -16.45 2.02
N SER A 31 4.88 -16.20 1.85
CA SER A 31 5.78 -16.99 1.01
C SER A 31 6.01 -18.41 1.54
N ALA A 32 5.76 -18.66 2.83
CA ALA A 32 5.90 -19.98 3.42
C ALA A 32 4.82 -20.96 2.91
N ASN A 33 3.59 -20.48 2.73
CA ASN A 33 2.45 -21.37 2.50
C ASN A 33 1.69 -21.12 1.20
N PHE A 34 1.82 -19.98 0.51
CA PHE A 34 1.12 -19.59 -0.74
C PHE A 34 -0.43 -19.73 -0.79
N GLU A 35 -1.03 -20.48 0.13
CA GLU A 35 -2.46 -20.79 0.22
C GLU A 35 -3.25 -19.68 0.90
N ASP A 36 -2.57 -18.81 1.64
CA ASP A 36 -3.20 -17.79 2.45
C ASP A 36 -3.42 -16.47 1.67
N THR A 37 -4.05 -16.62 0.50
CA THR A 37 -4.33 -15.51 -0.40
C THR A 37 -5.67 -14.88 -0.04
N SER A 38 -5.66 -13.82 0.78
CA SER A 38 -6.85 -13.00 1.00
C SER A 38 -6.82 -11.77 0.11
N GLY A 39 -7.60 -11.80 -0.98
CA GLY A 39 -7.86 -10.63 -1.79
C GLY A 39 -8.88 -9.72 -1.12
N ARG A 40 -8.52 -8.47 -0.85
CA ARG A 40 -9.43 -7.46 -0.30
C ARG A 40 -9.71 -6.39 -1.32
N TYR A 41 -10.98 -6.02 -1.44
CA TYR A 41 -11.37 -4.93 -2.31
C TYR A 41 -10.77 -3.62 -1.82
N HIS A 42 -9.95 -3.01 -2.67
CA HIS A 42 -9.36 -1.70 -2.52
C HIS A 42 -9.44 -1.00 -3.86
N ASN A 43 -10.25 0.05 -3.95
CA ASN A 43 -10.44 0.79 -5.21
C ASN A 43 -9.12 1.46 -5.64
N ASN A 44 -8.37 0.76 -6.50
CA ASN A 44 -7.03 1.13 -6.92
C ASN A 44 -6.97 1.83 -8.29
N ASN A 45 -8.14 2.24 -8.80
CA ASN A 45 -8.35 2.87 -10.11
C ASN A 45 -7.50 2.24 -11.22
N ARG A 46 -7.94 1.06 -11.69
CA ARG A 46 -7.37 0.37 -12.86
C ARG A 46 -5.85 0.20 -12.77
N GLY A 47 -5.34 -0.27 -11.62
CA GLY A 47 -3.94 -0.70 -11.47
C GLY A 47 -2.91 0.43 -11.43
N GLY A 48 -3.33 1.63 -11.03
CA GLY A 48 -2.48 2.83 -11.09
C GLY A 48 -1.68 3.14 -9.83
N PHE A 49 -2.00 2.54 -8.69
CA PHE A 49 -1.33 2.78 -7.41
C PHE A 49 -0.33 1.67 -7.13
N ARG A 50 0.92 2.07 -6.86
CA ARG A 50 1.93 1.21 -6.25
C ARG A 50 1.75 1.32 -4.75
N GLU A 51 1.59 0.20 -4.08
CA GLU A 51 1.66 0.09 -2.63
C GLU A 51 3.12 0.13 -2.15
N VAL A 52 3.33 0.30 -0.83
CA VAL A 52 4.65 0.10 -0.19
C VAL A 52 4.46 -0.58 1.17
N TRP A 53 5.42 -1.41 1.55
CA TRP A 53 5.45 -2.03 2.87
C TRP A 53 5.82 -1.02 3.96
N GLY A 54 5.20 -1.19 5.13
CA GLY A 54 5.69 -0.56 6.36
C GLY A 54 6.98 -1.20 6.85
N TRP A 55 7.59 -0.57 7.86
CA TRP A 55 8.95 -0.90 8.33
C TRP A 55 9.10 -2.30 8.94
N ASP A 56 8.04 -2.86 9.51
CA ASP A 56 8.04 -4.13 10.25
C ASP A 56 7.20 -5.22 9.55
N ASP A 57 6.90 -5.04 8.27
CA ASP A 57 6.04 -5.90 7.46
C ASP A 57 4.59 -6.05 8.01
N SER A 58 4.20 -5.30 9.04
CA SER A 58 2.88 -5.43 9.68
C SER A 58 1.76 -4.76 8.89
N CYS A 59 2.11 -3.83 8.01
CA CYS A 59 1.16 -3.03 7.25
C CYS A 59 1.66 -2.68 5.85
N ILE A 60 0.70 -2.29 5.00
CA ILE A 60 0.90 -1.81 3.64
C ILE A 60 0.23 -0.45 3.51
N PHE A 61 0.92 0.50 2.86
CA PHE A 61 0.40 1.81 2.51
C PHE A 61 0.01 1.83 1.03
N ILE A 62 -1.21 2.29 0.74
CA ILE A 62 -1.70 2.37 -0.63
C ILE A 62 -2.60 3.59 -0.83
N GLY A 63 -2.45 4.28 -1.96
CA GLY A 63 -3.32 5.40 -2.32
C GLY A 63 -4.74 4.95 -2.59
N ASN A 64 -5.72 5.78 -2.25
CA ASN A 64 -7.14 5.54 -2.53
C ASN A 64 -7.73 6.63 -3.42
N VAL A 65 -8.81 6.29 -4.13
CA VAL A 65 -9.48 7.23 -5.06
C VAL A 65 -10.15 8.43 -4.39
N LYS A 66 -10.33 8.41 -3.07
CA LYS A 66 -10.87 9.51 -2.29
C LYS A 66 -9.80 10.55 -1.91
N GLY A 67 -8.56 10.38 -2.36
CA GLY A 67 -7.46 11.31 -2.08
C GLY A 67 -6.81 11.09 -0.71
N GLY A 68 -6.86 9.88 -0.18
CA GLY A 68 -6.15 9.47 1.04
C GLY A 68 -5.16 8.34 0.81
N VAL A 69 -4.49 7.93 1.89
CA VAL A 69 -3.62 6.75 1.92
C VAL A 69 -4.21 5.75 2.92
N ASP A 70 -4.62 4.60 2.43
CA ASP A 70 -5.11 3.52 3.29
C ASP A 70 -3.92 2.75 3.86
N VAL A 71 -4.01 2.46 5.16
CA VAL A 71 -3.07 1.60 5.89
C VAL A 71 -3.78 0.28 6.11
N ILE A 72 -3.31 -0.77 5.43
CA ILE A 72 -3.87 -2.12 5.49
C ILE A 72 -3.02 -2.92 6.48
N SER A 73 -3.64 -3.47 7.51
CA SER A 73 -2.97 -4.40 8.43
C SER A 73 -2.87 -5.78 7.79
N CYS A 74 -1.68 -6.38 7.81
CA CYS A 74 -1.45 -7.72 7.27
C CYS A 74 -2.13 -8.80 8.12
N SER A 75 -2.08 -8.67 9.46
CA SER A 75 -2.70 -9.61 10.38
C SER A 75 -4.23 -9.52 10.35
N GLN A 76 -4.79 -8.31 10.34
CA GLN A 76 -6.24 -8.10 10.36
C GLN A 76 -6.88 -8.13 8.96
N ARG A 77 -6.07 -8.04 7.90
CA ARG A 77 -6.51 -8.06 6.48
C ARG A 77 -7.59 -7.06 6.19
N ARG A 78 -7.45 -5.86 6.73
CA ARG A 78 -8.39 -4.75 6.54
C ARG A 78 -7.65 -3.43 6.63
N THR A 79 -8.23 -2.41 6.02
CA THR A 79 -7.85 -1.02 6.28
C THR A 79 -8.11 -0.74 7.76
N ILE A 80 -7.06 -0.38 8.49
CA ILE A 80 -7.12 -0.01 9.90
C ILE A 80 -7.24 1.50 10.08
N VAL A 81 -6.70 2.27 9.15
CA VAL A 81 -6.81 3.74 9.11
C VAL A 81 -6.63 4.24 7.68
N THR A 82 -7.23 5.39 7.37
CA THR A 82 -6.95 6.16 6.15
C THR A 82 -6.32 7.49 6.56
N LEU A 83 -5.10 7.74 6.10
CA LEU A 83 -4.43 9.02 6.25
C LEU A 83 -5.09 10.02 5.30
N GLN A 84 -5.74 11.04 5.87
CA GLN A 84 -6.39 12.11 5.14
C GLN A 84 -5.83 13.46 5.57
N SER A 85 -5.82 14.40 4.63
CA SER A 85 -5.45 15.77 4.91
C SER A 85 -6.08 16.68 3.85
N PRO A 86 -6.57 17.88 4.23
CA PRO A 86 -7.06 18.87 3.27
C PRO A 86 -5.97 19.30 2.27
N HIS A 87 -4.69 19.08 2.59
CA HIS A 87 -3.58 19.40 1.71
C HIS A 87 -3.33 18.35 0.62
N ILE A 88 -3.96 17.17 0.71
CA ILE A 88 -3.85 16.15 -0.35
C ILE A 88 -4.82 16.52 -1.48
N THR A 89 -4.30 17.22 -2.48
CA THR A 89 -5.06 17.76 -3.62
C THR A 89 -4.98 16.88 -4.86
N ALA A 90 -4.17 15.83 -4.82
CA ALA A 90 -4.00 14.86 -5.89
C ALA A 90 -3.69 13.49 -5.29
N ILE A 91 -4.27 12.42 -5.86
CA ILE A 91 -4.15 11.06 -5.33
C ILE A 91 -2.68 10.59 -5.40
N PRO A 92 -2.03 10.29 -4.26
CA PRO A 92 -0.70 9.70 -4.26
C PRO A 92 -0.76 8.28 -4.84
N CYS A 93 0.21 7.93 -5.69
CA CYS A 93 0.19 6.70 -6.48
C CYS A 93 1.51 5.94 -6.51
N ARG A 94 2.56 6.52 -5.91
CA ARG A 94 3.86 5.92 -5.68
C ARG A 94 4.26 6.31 -4.27
N PHE A 95 4.81 5.37 -3.53
CA PHE A 95 5.21 5.60 -2.15
C PHE A 95 6.61 5.06 -1.91
N ASP A 96 7.23 5.61 -0.89
CA ASP A 96 8.48 5.12 -0.34
C ASP A 96 8.47 5.33 1.18
N ALA A 97 8.82 4.29 1.93
CA ALA A 97 8.96 4.35 3.38
C ALA A 97 10.44 4.53 3.70
N HIS A 98 10.80 5.59 4.43
CA HIS A 98 12.21 5.88 4.65
C HIS A 98 12.87 4.75 5.47
N PRO A 99 13.94 4.11 4.97
CA PRO A 99 14.46 2.86 5.56
C PRO A 99 15.03 3.03 6.97
N TYR A 100 15.52 4.23 7.31
CA TYR A 100 16.15 4.52 8.61
C TYR A 100 15.38 5.51 9.49
N ASN A 101 14.21 5.97 9.04
CA ASN A 101 13.41 6.96 9.77
C ASN A 101 11.99 6.42 9.87
N VAL A 102 11.79 5.56 10.86
CA VAL A 102 10.51 4.89 11.10
C VAL A 102 9.44 5.95 11.34
N GLY A 103 8.31 5.81 10.64
CA GLY A 103 7.22 6.79 10.68
C GLY A 103 7.25 7.83 9.57
N LEU A 104 8.30 7.90 8.74
CA LEU A 104 8.42 8.81 7.60
C LEU A 104 8.01 8.14 6.28
N LEU A 105 6.83 8.47 5.77
CA LEU A 105 6.32 8.02 4.47
C LEU A 105 6.36 9.16 3.46
N ALA A 106 6.88 8.90 2.28
CA ALA A 106 6.80 9.81 1.13
C ALA A 106 5.81 9.25 0.09
N GLY A 107 5.07 10.13 -0.57
CA GLY A 107 4.13 9.75 -1.61
C GLY A 107 4.06 10.77 -2.73
N ALA A 108 4.06 10.29 -3.98
CA ALA A 108 4.00 11.13 -5.17
C ALA A 108 2.73 10.82 -5.99
N SER A 109 2.10 11.87 -6.50
CA SER A 109 0.95 11.76 -7.41
C SER A 109 1.39 11.83 -8.87
N ARG A 110 0.55 11.34 -9.80
CA ARG A 110 0.80 11.49 -11.25
C ARG A 110 0.84 12.95 -11.72
N ARG A 111 0.29 13.87 -10.93
CA ARG A 111 0.27 15.31 -11.20
C ARG A 111 1.53 16.04 -10.70
N GLY A 112 2.53 15.31 -10.19
CA GLY A 112 3.78 15.89 -9.71
C GLY A 112 3.75 16.41 -8.27
N HIS A 113 2.64 16.24 -7.55
CA HIS A 113 2.60 16.59 -6.11
C HIS A 113 3.33 15.54 -5.28
N VAL A 114 4.08 15.99 -4.28
CA VAL A 114 4.77 15.16 -3.29
C VAL A 114 4.22 15.48 -1.91
N TYR A 115 3.97 14.44 -1.12
CA TYR A 115 3.46 14.53 0.24
C TYR A 115 4.35 13.72 1.17
N ILE A 116 4.49 14.21 2.39
CA ILE A 116 5.25 13.56 3.46
C ILE A 116 4.31 13.37 4.64
N TRP A 117 4.27 12.16 5.19
CA TRP A 117 3.60 11.85 6.45
C TRP A 117 4.67 11.51 7.49
N THR A 118 4.49 12.05 8.69
CA THR A 118 5.33 11.77 9.87
C THR A 118 4.44 11.28 11.01
N SER A 119 4.85 10.21 11.70
CA SER A 119 4.30 9.89 13.01
C SER A 119 5.03 10.74 14.05
N ASN A 120 4.39 11.79 14.56
CA ASN A 120 4.89 12.50 15.75
C ASN A 120 4.72 11.63 17.00
#